data_AF-A0AAX2UPX7-F1
#
_entry.id   AF-A0AAX2UPX7-F1
#
_cell.length_a   1.000
_cell.length_b   1.000
_cell.length_c   1.000
_cell.angle_alpha   90.00
_cell.angle_beta   90.00
_cell.angle_gamma   90.00
#
_symmetry.space_group_name_H-M   'P 1'
#
loop_
_entity.id
_entity.type
_entity.pdbx_description
1 polymer ?
#
loop_
_entity_poly.entity_id
_entity_poly.type
_entity_poly.pdbx_seq_one_letter_code
_entity_poly.pdbx_strand_id
1 'polypeptide(L)'
;MMELTVIPSADELAPLLAEATSERDEGAFVALYMTNLSDLLRKDPKQYRSYGPWWWPLKAMLIEHGHEVGTGSLEMGTAERYTLESPALTVCAAWAYQQRMIEQGYLRCSEHWLDLDDGETYEYNLYDSDMEH
;
A
#
# COMPACT_ATOMS: atom_id res chain seq x y z
N MET A 1 -4.05 -9.16 17.73
CA MET A 1 -4.73 -7.86 17.77
C MET A 1 -3.76 -6.89 17.14
N MET A 2 -4.13 -6.24 16.04
CA MET A 2 -3.19 -5.35 15.36
C MET A 2 -3.07 -4.06 16.17
N GLU A 3 -1.84 -3.62 16.44
CA GLU A 3 -1.58 -2.42 17.24
C GLU A 3 -2.01 -1.17 16.46
N LEU A 4 -2.41 -0.13 17.21
CA LEU A 4 -2.79 1.17 16.65
C LEU A 4 -1.53 1.89 16.16
N THR A 5 -1.11 1.50 14.96
CA THR A 5 -0.02 2.14 14.22
C THR A 5 -0.46 3.51 13.73
N VAL A 6 0.48 4.45 13.67
CA VAL A 6 0.21 5.80 13.14
C VAL A 6 -0.06 5.68 11.63
N ILE A 7 -1.19 6.21 11.18
CA ILE A 7 -1.52 6.32 9.75
C ILE A 7 -1.66 7.79 9.36
N PRO A 8 -1.27 8.17 8.13
CA PRO A 8 -1.47 9.52 7.65
C PRO A 8 -2.97 9.85 7.57
N SER A 9 -3.29 11.06 7.96
CA SER A 9 -4.61 11.67 7.83
C SER A 9 -4.88 12.12 6.39
N ALA A 10 -6.15 12.36 6.07
CA ALA A 10 -6.56 12.90 4.77
C ALA A 10 -5.95 14.28 4.49
N ASP A 11 -5.82 15.13 5.52
CA ASP A 11 -5.21 16.47 5.42
C ASP A 11 -3.72 16.39 5.05
N GLU A 12 -3.00 15.41 5.58
CA GLU A 12 -1.59 15.17 5.25
C GLU A 12 -1.40 14.65 3.82
N LEU A 13 -2.38 13.88 3.30
CA LEU A 13 -2.36 13.32 1.95
C LEU A 13 -2.96 14.24 0.89
N ALA A 14 -3.74 15.25 1.30
CA ALA A 14 -4.38 16.21 0.40
C ALA A 14 -3.45 16.81 -0.68
N PRO A 15 -2.21 17.26 -0.38
CA PRO A 15 -1.33 17.78 -1.42
C PRO A 15 -0.93 16.70 -2.44
N LEU A 16 -0.65 15.48 -1.98
CA LEU A 16 -0.28 14.36 -2.85
C LEU A 16 -1.46 13.93 -3.72
N LEU A 17 -2.66 13.88 -3.14
CA LEU A 17 -3.89 13.58 -3.88
C LEU A 17 -4.17 14.64 -4.96
N ALA A 18 -4.03 15.92 -4.62
CA ALA A 18 -4.21 17.02 -5.57
C ALA A 18 -3.22 16.96 -6.73
N GLU A 19 -1.96 16.58 -6.47
CA GLU A 19 -0.96 16.37 -7.52
C GLU A 19 -1.33 15.18 -8.41
N ALA A 20 -1.67 14.04 -7.80
CA ALA A 20 -2.02 12.80 -8.50
C ALA A 20 -3.27 12.93 -9.40
N THR A 21 -4.21 13.79 -9.00
CA THR A 21 -5.49 14.06 -9.68
C THR A 21 -5.52 15.37 -10.47
N SER A 22 -4.38 16.04 -10.61
CA SER A 22 -4.29 17.33 -11.34
C SER A 22 -4.75 17.24 -12.80
N GLU A 23 -4.57 16.09 -13.45
CA GLU A 23 -4.92 15.84 -14.85
C GLU A 23 -6.07 14.83 -15.04
N ARG A 24 -6.60 14.26 -13.95
CA ARG A 24 -7.57 13.15 -14.00
C ARG A 24 -8.39 13.09 -12.72
N ASP A 25 -9.61 12.57 -12.80
CA ASP A 25 -10.39 12.29 -11.60
C ASP A 25 -9.77 11.15 -10.76
N GLU A 26 -10.18 11.06 -9.50
CA GLU A 26 -9.70 10.04 -8.54
C GLU A 26 -9.88 8.60 -9.04
N GLY A 27 -11.01 8.30 -9.70
CA GLY A 27 -11.28 6.96 -10.22
C GLY A 27 -10.33 6.59 -11.35
N ALA A 28 -10.09 7.50 -12.29
CA ALA A 28 -9.12 7.32 -13.35
C ALA A 28 -7.68 7.20 -12.82
N PHE A 29 -7.33 7.96 -11.78
CA PHE A 29 -6.04 7.84 -11.09
C PHE A 29 -5.86 6.44 -10.48
N VAL A 30 -6.84 5.97 -9.70
CA VAL A 30 -6.78 4.66 -9.04
C VAL A 30 -6.68 3.54 -10.07
N ALA A 31 -7.51 3.54 -11.11
CA ALA A 31 -7.48 2.51 -12.15
C ALA A 31 -6.13 2.47 -12.89
N LEU A 32 -5.56 3.64 -13.21
CA LEU A 32 -4.23 3.72 -13.82
C LEU A 32 -3.15 3.20 -12.88
N TYR A 33 -3.21 3.54 -11.59
CA TYR A 33 -2.25 3.05 -10.60
C TYR A 33 -2.33 1.53 -10.44
N MET A 34 -3.54 0.95 -10.34
CA MET A 34 -3.73 -0.50 -10.27
C MET A 34 -3.15 -1.22 -11.49
N THR A 35 -3.37 -0.66 -12.69
CA THR A 35 -2.79 -1.20 -13.93
C THR A 35 -1.27 -1.20 -13.89
N ASN A 36 -0.66 -0.05 -13.54
CA ASN A 36 0.79 0.07 -13.46
C ASN A 36 1.40 -0.83 -12.38
N LEU A 37 0.74 -0.95 -11.23
CA LEU A 37 1.16 -1.83 -10.14
C LEU A 37 1.09 -3.30 -10.56
N SER A 38 0.01 -3.72 -11.21
CA SER A 38 -0.10 -5.09 -11.74
C SER A 38 1.02 -5.41 -12.73
N ASP A 39 1.32 -4.48 -13.64
CA ASP A 39 2.42 -4.64 -14.62
C ASP A 39 3.80 -4.69 -13.96
N LEU A 40 4.00 -3.92 -12.88
CA LEU A 40 5.22 -3.94 -12.08
C LEU A 40 5.39 -5.28 -11.37
N LEU A 41 4.36 -5.75 -10.69
CA LEU A 41 4.37 -7.01 -9.94
C LEU A 41 4.51 -8.23 -10.85
N ARG A 42 3.99 -8.18 -12.08
CA ARG A 42 4.22 -9.24 -13.07
C ARG A 42 5.69 -9.40 -13.45
N LYS A 43 6.45 -8.29 -13.44
CA LYS A 43 7.89 -8.28 -13.75
C LYS A 43 8.73 -8.63 -12.52
N ASP A 44 8.32 -8.14 -11.35
CA ASP A 44 9.01 -8.35 -10.09
C ASP A 44 8.00 -8.45 -8.94
N PRO A 45 7.54 -9.68 -8.63
CA PRO A 45 6.52 -9.93 -7.61
C PRO A 45 6.94 -9.38 -6.26
N LYS A 46 8.22 -9.54 -5.89
CA LYS A 46 8.81 -9.12 -4.60
C LYS A 46 8.76 -7.61 -4.37
N GLN A 47 8.45 -6.82 -5.39
CA GLN A 47 8.25 -5.39 -5.26
C GLN A 47 7.12 -5.05 -4.28
N TYR A 48 6.14 -5.96 -4.10
CA TYR A 48 5.04 -5.84 -3.14
C TYR A 48 5.54 -5.53 -1.71
N ARG A 49 6.69 -6.10 -1.34
CA ARG A 49 7.27 -5.94 0.00
C ARG A 49 7.53 -4.49 0.35
N SER A 50 7.78 -3.64 -0.65
CA SER A 50 8.08 -2.22 -0.43
C SER A 50 6.88 -1.41 0.07
N TYR A 51 5.67 -1.99 0.08
CA TYR A 51 4.46 -1.33 0.56
C TYR A 51 4.16 -1.61 2.04
N GLY A 52 4.84 -2.57 2.66
CA GLY A 52 4.56 -2.98 4.04
C GLY A 52 3.06 -3.25 4.28
N PRO A 53 2.46 -2.79 5.38
CA PRO A 53 1.06 -3.09 5.68
C PRO A 53 0.08 -2.54 4.64
N TRP A 54 0.46 -1.53 3.84
CA TRP A 54 -0.34 -0.99 2.74
C TRP A 54 -0.48 -1.96 1.55
N TRP A 55 0.29 -3.05 1.53
CA TRP A 55 0.14 -4.08 0.51
C TRP A 55 -1.26 -4.68 0.49
N TRP A 56 -1.84 -4.97 1.66
CA TRP A 56 -3.13 -5.65 1.75
C TRP A 56 -4.31 -4.88 1.16
N PRO A 57 -4.52 -3.58 1.48
CA PRO A 57 -5.56 -2.82 0.79
C PRO A 57 -5.25 -2.65 -0.70
N LEU A 58 -3.98 -2.49 -1.12
CA LEU A 58 -3.63 -2.46 -2.55
C LEU A 58 -3.96 -3.78 -3.26
N LYS A 59 -3.71 -4.93 -2.63
CA LYS A 59 -4.06 -6.25 -3.17
C LYS A 59 -5.58 -6.40 -3.31
N ALA A 60 -6.34 -5.96 -2.31
CA ALA A 60 -7.80 -5.93 -2.40
C ALA A 60 -8.27 -5.07 -3.58
N MET A 61 -7.72 -3.85 -3.72
CA MET A 61 -8.04 -2.95 -4.83
C MET A 61 -7.65 -3.54 -6.21
N LEU A 62 -6.51 -4.24 -6.31
CA LEU A 62 -6.11 -4.93 -7.53
C LEU A 62 -7.14 -6.00 -7.94
N ILE A 63 -7.58 -6.81 -6.98
CA ILE A 63 -8.60 -7.86 -7.20
C ILE A 63 -9.93 -7.22 -7.64
N GLU A 64 -10.36 -6.14 -6.99
CA GLU A 64 -11.58 -5.40 -7.33
C GLU A 64 -11.53 -4.81 -8.76
N HIS A 65 -10.34 -4.39 -9.20
CA HIS A 65 -10.12 -3.88 -10.56
C HIS A 65 -9.88 -5.01 -11.60
N GLY A 66 -10.01 -6.28 -11.20
CA GLY A 66 -9.89 -7.44 -12.08
C GLY A 66 -8.45 -7.82 -12.44
N HIS A 67 -7.46 -7.36 -11.68
CA HIS A 67 -6.07 -7.76 -11.85
C HIS A 67 -5.77 -9.05 -11.09
N GLU A 68 -5.11 -10.00 -11.74
CA GLU A 68 -4.67 -11.24 -11.10
C GLU A 68 -3.41 -10.98 -10.25
N VAL A 69 -3.52 -11.24 -8.94
CA VAL A 69 -2.43 -11.21 -7.96
C VAL A 69 -2.53 -12.44 -7.05
N GLY A 70 -1.88 -13.51 -7.51
CA GLY A 70 -1.91 -14.84 -6.91
C GLY A 70 -3.31 -15.41 -6.71
N THR A 71 -3.55 -16.10 -5.58
CA THR A 71 -4.83 -16.78 -5.28
C THR A 71 -5.91 -15.86 -4.71
N GLY A 72 -5.58 -14.61 -4.41
CA GLY A 72 -6.52 -13.63 -3.84
C GLY A 72 -6.63 -13.68 -2.32
N SER A 73 -5.67 -14.29 -1.62
CA SER A 73 -5.63 -14.30 -0.16
C SER A 73 -5.37 -12.90 0.41
N LEU A 74 -6.09 -12.49 1.48
CA LEU A 74 -5.96 -11.18 2.11
C LEU A 74 -5.83 -11.30 3.62
N GLU A 75 -4.92 -10.53 4.22
CA GLU A 75 -4.88 -10.31 5.67
C GLU A 75 -5.92 -9.24 6.06
N MET A 76 -7.16 -9.67 6.28
CA MET A 76 -8.31 -8.77 6.45
C MET A 76 -8.12 -7.74 7.59
N GLY A 77 -7.53 -8.12 8.72
CA GLY A 77 -7.32 -7.21 9.85
C GLY A 77 -6.39 -6.04 9.52
N THR A 78 -5.34 -6.28 8.74
CA THR A 78 -4.44 -5.22 8.26
C THR A 78 -5.09 -4.43 7.12
N ALA A 79 -5.75 -5.12 6.19
CA ALA A 79 -6.46 -4.48 5.09
C ALA A 79 -7.48 -3.45 5.61
N GLU A 80 -8.32 -3.81 6.58
CA GLU A 80 -9.33 -2.94 7.15
C GLU A 80 -8.73 -1.71 7.84
N ARG A 81 -7.63 -1.86 8.58
CA ARG A 81 -6.97 -0.75 9.27
C ARG A 81 -6.30 0.25 8.33
N TYR A 82 -5.72 -0.26 7.24
CA TYR A 82 -4.94 0.51 6.27
C TYR A 82 -5.78 0.93 5.05
N THR A 83 -7.07 0.64 5.04
CA THR A 83 -8.01 1.23 4.08
C THR A 83 -8.45 2.59 4.62
N LEU A 84 -8.16 3.65 3.86
CA LEU A 84 -8.59 5.01 4.20
C LEU A 84 -9.99 5.30 3.64
N GLU A 85 -10.52 6.48 3.95
CA GLU A 85 -11.88 6.89 3.57
C GLU A 85 -12.14 6.90 2.06
N SER A 86 -11.09 7.05 1.24
CA SER A 86 -11.18 6.89 -0.21
C SER A 86 -10.09 5.97 -0.77
N PRO A 87 -10.37 5.27 -1.89
CA PRO A 87 -9.36 4.47 -2.58
C PRO A 87 -8.16 5.30 -3.03
N ALA A 88 -8.37 6.55 -3.47
CA ALA A 88 -7.30 7.42 -3.91
C ALA A 88 -6.38 7.84 -2.75
N LEU A 89 -6.93 8.13 -1.57
CA LEU A 89 -6.14 8.40 -0.37
C LEU A 89 -5.34 7.16 0.04
N THR A 90 -5.94 5.98 -0.02
CA THR A 90 -5.25 4.70 0.25
C THR A 90 -4.05 4.50 -0.67
N VAL A 91 -4.22 4.76 -1.98
CA VAL A 91 -3.12 4.73 -2.96
C VAL A 91 -2.04 5.78 -2.63
N CYS A 92 -2.43 7.00 -2.29
CA CYS A 92 -1.49 8.06 -1.90
C CYS A 92 -0.65 7.66 -0.69
N ALA A 93 -1.28 7.11 0.35
CA ALA A 93 -0.59 6.64 1.55
C ALA A 93 0.39 5.50 1.23
N ALA A 94 -0.05 4.51 0.44
CA ALA A 94 0.79 3.40 0.04
C ALA A 94 1.99 3.85 -0.82
N TRP A 95 1.77 4.80 -1.73
CA TRP A 95 2.84 5.39 -2.53
C TRP A 95 3.84 6.15 -1.67
N ALA A 96 3.36 7.01 -0.75
CA ALA A 96 4.23 7.78 0.14
C ALA A 96 5.07 6.85 1.03
N TYR A 97 4.46 5.78 1.54
CA TYR A 97 5.18 4.75 2.30
C TYR A 97 6.28 4.08 1.45
N GLN A 98 5.96 3.68 0.22
CA GLN A 98 6.93 3.10 -0.70
C GLN A 98 8.08 4.05 -1.00
N GLN A 99 7.81 5.34 -1.25
CA GLN A 99 8.86 6.33 -1.49
C GLN A 99 9.82 6.42 -0.30
N ARG A 100 9.28 6.48 0.93
CA ARG A 100 10.11 6.44 2.15
C ARG A 100 10.98 5.17 2.21
N MET A 101 10.43 4.00 1.88
CA MET A 101 11.20 2.75 1.84
C MET A 101 12.32 2.79 0.79
N ILE A 102 12.04 3.35 -0.39
CA ILE A 102 13.04 3.52 -1.46
C ILE A 102 14.15 4.48 -1.02
N GLU A 103 13.80 5.63 -0.46
CA GLU A 103 14.75 6.66 0.01
C GLU A 103 15.68 6.11 1.11
N GLN A 104 15.17 5.22 1.95
CA GLN A 104 15.92 4.55 3.01
C GLN A 104 16.72 3.33 2.53
N GLY A 105 16.57 2.94 1.25
CA GLY A 105 17.25 1.77 0.68
C GLY A 105 16.63 0.42 1.06
N TYR A 106 15.43 0.40 1.63
CA TYR A 106 14.70 -0.81 2.04
C TYR A 106 13.82 -1.39 0.91
N LEU A 107 14.24 -1.22 -0.34
CA LEU A 107 13.52 -1.76 -1.49
C LEU A 107 13.42 -3.29 -1.39
N ARG A 108 12.21 -3.84 -1.50
CA ARG A 108 11.90 -5.29 -1.35
C ARG A 108 12.19 -5.88 0.04
N CYS A 109 12.41 -5.04 1.06
CA CYS A 109 12.52 -5.50 2.44
C CYS A 109 11.13 -5.91 2.94
N SER A 110 11.03 -7.10 3.55
CA SER A 110 9.80 -7.58 4.19
C SER A 110 9.64 -7.09 5.61
N GLU A 111 10.71 -6.61 6.23
CA GLU A 111 10.72 -6.11 7.61
C GLU A 111 10.47 -4.60 7.62
N HIS A 112 9.48 -4.17 8.39
CA HIS A 112 9.01 -2.80 8.47
C HIS A 112 8.90 -2.35 9.93
N TRP A 113 9.48 -1.18 10.23
CA TRP A 113 9.32 -0.53 11.52
C TRP A 113 8.19 0.48 11.43
N LEU A 114 7.09 0.21 12.12
CA LEU A 114 5.88 1.02 12.13
C LEU A 114 5.80 1.81 13.43
N ASP A 115 5.50 3.10 13.33
CA ASP A 115 5.36 3.97 14.50
C ASP A 115 4.01 3.69 15.18
N LEU A 116 3.99 3.62 16.51
CA LEU A 116 2.79 3.48 17.34
C LEU A 116 2.38 4.83 17.94
N ASP A 117 1.10 4.98 18.30
CA ASP A 117 0.56 6.23 18.86
C ASP A 117 1.23 6.66 20.20
N ASP A 118 1.83 5.73 20.93
CA ASP A 118 2.57 5.99 22.16
C ASP A 118 4.05 6.36 21.95
N GLY A 119 4.50 6.39 20.69
CA GLY A 119 5.87 6.71 20.29
C GLY A 119 6.81 5.51 20.29
N GLU A 120 6.33 4.30 20.57
CA GLU A 120 7.09 3.06 20.35
C GLU A 120 7.07 2.67 18.87
N THR A 121 7.92 1.70 18.51
CA THR A 121 7.95 1.13 17.15
C THR A 121 7.62 -0.34 17.18
N TYR A 122 6.74 -0.76 16.29
CA TYR A 122 6.35 -2.14 16.08
C TYR A 122 7.05 -2.72 14.84
N GLU A 123 7.64 -3.91 15.00
CA GLU A 123 8.21 -4.66 13.89
C GLU A 123 7.10 -5.45 13.17
N TYR A 124 6.81 -5.05 11.93
CA TYR A 124 5.88 -5.73 11.05
C TYR A 124 6.64 -6.49 9.96
N ASN A 125 6.44 -7.80 9.88
CA ASN A 125 6.98 -8.63 8.82
C ASN A 125 5.88 -8.92 7.79
N LEU A 126 6.02 -8.33 6.60
CA LEU A 126 5.12 -8.55 5.49
C LEU A 126 5.47 -9.87 4.79
N TYR A 127 4.50 -10.79 4.78
CA TYR A 127 4.59 -12.04 4.04
C TYR A 127 3.27 -12.36 3.34
N ASP A 128 3.30 -12.40 2.02
CA ASP A 128 2.19 -12.85 1.18
C ASP A 128 2.65 -14.00 0.29
N SER A 129 2.23 -15.22 0.62
CA SER A 129 2.65 -16.42 -0.11
C SER A 129 2.32 -16.38 -1.60
N ASP A 130 1.32 -15.60 -2.00
CA ASP A 130 0.93 -15.41 -3.41
C ASP A 130 1.99 -14.67 -4.23
N MET A 131 2.87 -13.90 -3.56
CA MET A 131 3.82 -12.98 -4.18
C MET A 131 5.28 -13.41 -4.03
N GLU A 132 5.53 -14.58 -3.44
CA GLU A 132 6.87 -15.05 -3.04
C GLU A 132 7.62 -15.86 -4.11
N HIS A 133 7.04 -16.01 -5.30
CA HIS A 133 7.60 -16.79 -6.41
C HIS A 133 8.66 -16.05 -7.25
#